data_AF-A0A9N9N7V9-F1
#
_entry.id   AF-A0A9N9N7V9-F1
#
_cell.length_a   1.000
_cell.length_b   1.000
_cell.length_c   1.000
_cell.angle_alpha   90.00
_cell.angle_beta   90.00
_cell.angle_gamma   90.00
#
_symmetry.space_group_name_H-M   'P 1'
#
loop_
_entity.id
_entity.type
_entity.pdbx_description
1 polymer ?
#
loop_
_entity_poly.entity_id
_entity_poly.type
_entity_poly.pdbx_seq_one_letter_code
_entity_poly.pdbx_strand_id
1 'polypeptide(L)'
;MSLPDNYPFLTRKEFDIAAKLFIEQSKRSSDEEPWSWVEHESLPTVPASEGYFTVDYHIIYSTSYKVPVLYFNAYNSDGTLLTNDEIYSNLVHPLKQNDIKSAGFHGAISQQDHPTLLLPFYYLHPCETATLMTSIVSDSKMNNNKLQIISLEGYIRSWLSFVGPVVGVK
;
A
#
# COMPACT_ATOMS: atom_id res chain seq x y z
N MET A 1 8.12 -9.42 19.87
CA MET A 1 8.19 -7.94 19.93
C MET A 1 6.86 -7.39 20.43
N SER A 2 6.87 -6.31 21.21
CA SER A 2 5.69 -5.54 21.65
C SER A 2 5.08 -4.71 20.50
N LEU A 3 3.90 -4.13 20.75
CA LEU A 3 3.29 -3.12 19.87
C LEU A 3 4.27 -1.95 19.61
N PRO A 4 4.14 -1.22 18.49
CA PRO A 4 4.72 0.11 18.35
C PRO A 4 4.30 0.99 19.52
N ASP A 5 5.20 1.88 19.96
CA ASP A 5 4.98 2.69 21.16
C ASP A 5 3.78 3.62 21.03
N ASN A 6 3.43 4.00 19.79
CA ASN A 6 2.36 4.93 19.45
C ASN A 6 1.24 4.32 18.60
N TYR A 7 1.04 3.00 18.67
CA TYR A 7 0.01 2.30 17.88
C TYR A 7 -1.36 3.02 17.93
N PRO A 8 -2.05 3.23 16.79
CA PRO A 8 -1.80 2.70 15.45
C PRO A 8 -0.75 3.48 14.63
N PHE A 9 -0.17 4.54 15.18
CA PHE A 9 0.81 5.37 14.49
C PHE A 9 2.22 4.78 14.61
N LEU A 10 3.06 5.13 13.64
CA LEU A 10 4.48 4.83 13.64
C LEU A 10 5.28 6.13 13.68
N THR A 11 6.36 6.14 14.45
CA THR A 11 7.47 7.06 14.21
C THR A 11 8.19 6.69 12.91
N ARG A 12 8.95 7.63 12.33
CA ARG A 12 9.79 7.35 11.15
C ARG A 12 10.71 6.14 11.38
N LYS A 13 11.32 6.04 12.56
CA LYS A 13 12.22 4.94 12.93
C LYS A 13 11.47 3.60 13.00
N GLU A 14 10.28 3.59 13.58
CA GLU A 14 9.43 2.39 13.62
C GLU A 14 9.00 1.95 12.23
N PHE A 15 8.63 2.90 11.36
CA PHE A 15 8.35 2.61 9.95
C PHE A 15 9.54 1.99 9.23
N ASP A 16 10.74 2.59 9.35
CA ASP A 16 11.95 2.06 8.69
C ASP A 16 12.28 0.64 9.17
N ILE A 17 12.07 0.34 10.45
CA ILE A 17 12.24 -1.02 11.00
C ILE A 17 11.18 -1.96 10.43
N ALA A 18 9.91 -1.57 10.47
CA ALA A 18 8.80 -2.39 9.98
C ALA A 18 8.93 -2.69 8.47
N ALA A 19 9.34 -1.70 7.67
CA ALA A 19 9.55 -1.86 6.24
C ALA A 19 10.72 -2.80 5.92
N LYS A 20 11.84 -2.70 6.64
CA LYS A 20 12.97 -3.64 6.48
C LYS A 20 12.58 -5.07 6.81
N LEU A 21 11.87 -5.26 7.92
CA LEU A 21 11.36 -6.57 8.31
C LEU A 21 10.37 -7.13 7.29
N PHE A 22 9.52 -6.27 6.72
CA PHE A 22 8.58 -6.67 5.67
C PHE A 22 9.29 -7.11 4.39
N ILE A 23 10.32 -6.38 3.95
CA ILE A 23 11.17 -6.73 2.80
C ILE A 23 11.90 -8.07 3.01
N GLU A 24 12.41 -8.33 4.20
CA GLU A 24 13.05 -9.62 4.51
C GLU A 24 12.06 -10.78 4.43
N GLN A 25 10.81 -10.54 4.81
CA GLN A 25 9.75 -11.54 4.75
C GLN A 25 9.21 -11.75 3.34
N SER A 26 9.10 -10.70 2.51
CA SER A 26 8.62 -10.82 1.13
C SER A 26 9.54 -11.71 0.29
N LYS A 27 10.86 -11.63 0.50
CA LYS A 27 11.87 -12.48 -0.15
C LYS A 27 11.74 -13.97 0.14
N ARG A 28 11.00 -14.37 1.18
CA ARG A 28 10.76 -15.78 1.52
C ARG A 28 9.54 -16.34 0.80
N SER A 29 8.72 -15.48 0.19
CA SER A 29 7.61 -15.87 -0.66
C SER A 29 8.12 -16.09 -2.08
N SER A 30 7.83 -17.26 -2.66
CA SER A 30 8.36 -17.66 -3.98
C SER A 30 7.47 -17.23 -5.16
N ASP A 31 6.23 -16.82 -4.88
CA ASP A 31 5.17 -16.68 -5.89
C ASP A 31 5.04 -15.25 -6.46
N GLU A 32 5.76 -14.27 -5.90
CA GLU A 32 5.65 -12.85 -6.26
C GLU A 32 7.02 -12.16 -6.29
N GLU A 33 7.11 -11.06 -7.05
CA GLU A 33 8.31 -10.22 -7.04
C GLU A 33 8.53 -9.62 -5.64
N PRO A 34 9.73 -9.79 -5.06
CA PRO A 34 9.97 -9.38 -3.70
C PRO A 34 10.05 -7.85 -3.59
N TRP A 35 9.34 -7.29 -2.61
CA TRP A 35 9.50 -5.90 -2.21
C TRP A 35 10.97 -5.55 -1.93
N SER A 36 11.41 -4.37 -2.36
CA SER A 36 12.78 -3.88 -2.17
C SER A 36 12.80 -2.46 -1.63
N TRP A 37 13.94 -2.07 -1.05
CA TRP A 37 14.14 -0.71 -0.56
C TRP A 37 14.75 0.14 -1.67
N VAL A 38 14.12 1.28 -1.97
CA VAL A 38 14.53 2.18 -3.03
C VAL A 38 14.93 3.52 -2.42
N GLU A 39 16.22 3.87 -2.53
CA GLU A 39 16.73 5.18 -2.08
C GLU A 39 16.59 6.24 -3.17
N HIS A 40 16.81 5.84 -4.43
CA HIS A 40 16.63 6.64 -5.64
C HIS A 40 16.23 5.69 -6.78
N GLU A 41 15.23 6.05 -7.57
CA GLU A 41 14.74 5.19 -8.64
C GLU A 41 14.96 5.81 -10.03
N SER A 42 15.33 4.94 -10.96
CA SER A 42 15.34 5.17 -12.40
C SER A 42 13.97 4.86 -12.99
N LEU A 43 13.62 5.50 -14.12
CA LEU A 43 12.36 5.28 -14.82
C LEU A 43 12.08 3.78 -15.05
N PRO A 44 10.81 3.34 -14.98
CA PRO A 44 10.45 1.94 -15.13
C PRO A 44 10.96 1.37 -16.46
N THR A 45 11.51 0.17 -16.39
CA THR A 45 11.94 -0.59 -17.58
C THR A 45 10.87 -1.64 -17.87
N VAL A 46 9.94 -1.33 -18.76
CA VAL A 46 8.84 -2.25 -19.11
C VAL A 46 9.29 -3.15 -20.27
N PRO A 47 9.36 -4.48 -20.12
CA PRO A 47 9.51 -5.39 -21.26
C PRO A 47 8.25 -5.31 -22.15
N ALA A 48 8.40 -5.37 -23.47
CA ALA A 48 7.26 -5.32 -24.39
C ALA A 48 6.65 -6.73 -24.57
N SER A 49 5.41 -6.91 -24.16
CA SER A 49 4.58 -8.11 -24.40
C SER A 49 3.15 -7.62 -24.70
N GLU A 50 2.40 -8.23 -25.61
CA GLU A 50 1.04 -7.73 -25.89
C GLU A 50 0.01 -8.28 -24.89
N GLY A 51 -0.86 -7.42 -24.36
CA GLY A 51 -2.05 -7.82 -23.59
C GLY A 51 -1.95 -7.80 -22.06
N TYR A 52 -0.97 -7.11 -21.47
CA TYR A 52 -0.86 -6.91 -20.02
C TYR A 52 -0.44 -5.47 -19.70
N PHE A 53 -0.67 -5.07 -18.46
CA PHE A 53 -0.15 -3.83 -17.87
C PHE A 53 0.73 -4.18 -16.67
N THR A 54 1.68 -3.30 -16.34
CA THR A 54 2.47 -3.39 -15.11
C THR A 54 1.98 -2.36 -14.11
N VAL A 55 2.25 -2.59 -12.82
CA VAL A 55 1.94 -1.63 -11.76
C VAL A 55 3.14 -1.53 -10.83
N ASP A 56 3.58 -0.30 -10.62
CA ASP A 56 4.65 0.02 -9.68
C ASP A 56 4.01 0.48 -8.38
N TYR A 57 4.34 -0.17 -7.26
CA TYR A 57 3.79 0.15 -5.94
C TYR A 57 4.86 0.64 -4.98
N HIS A 58 4.69 1.83 -4.41
CA HIS A 58 5.63 2.42 -3.48
C HIS A 58 4.96 2.64 -2.12
N ILE A 59 5.58 2.16 -1.05
CA ILE A 59 5.11 2.37 0.33
C ILE A 59 5.96 3.48 0.97
N ILE A 60 5.33 4.60 1.30
CA ILE A 60 6.01 5.79 1.80
C ILE A 60 5.46 6.19 3.16
N TYR A 61 6.33 6.62 4.06
CA TYR A 61 5.91 7.15 5.36
C TYR A 61 5.34 8.57 5.23
N SER A 62 4.12 8.78 5.70
CA SER A 62 3.58 10.13 5.89
C SER A 62 4.04 10.71 7.22
N THR A 63 4.75 11.83 7.19
CA THR A 63 5.11 12.59 8.40
C THR A 63 3.90 13.22 9.09
N SER A 64 2.91 13.65 8.30
CA SER A 64 1.70 14.32 8.80
C SER A 64 0.74 13.34 9.47
N TYR A 65 0.50 12.19 8.83
CA TYR A 65 -0.42 11.17 9.34
C TYR A 65 0.26 10.12 10.22
N LYS A 66 1.60 10.05 10.21
CA LYS A 66 2.42 9.10 10.99
C LYS A 66 2.07 7.62 10.69
N VAL A 67 1.81 7.32 9.42
CA VAL A 67 1.39 6.00 8.92
C VAL A 67 1.99 5.77 7.52
N PRO A 68 2.07 4.52 7.05
CA PRO A 68 2.37 4.22 5.64
C PRO A 68 1.30 4.75 4.68
N VAL A 69 1.72 5.08 3.46
CA VAL A 69 0.89 5.53 2.34
C VAL A 69 1.30 4.73 1.11
N LEU A 70 0.32 4.18 0.39
CA LEU A 70 0.56 3.46 -0.85
C LEU A 70 0.45 4.42 -2.03
N TYR A 71 1.53 4.56 -2.78
CA TYR A 71 1.60 5.23 -4.07
C TYR A 71 1.69 4.19 -5.16
N PHE A 72 1.14 4.50 -6.33
CA PHE A 72 1.26 3.61 -7.48
C PHE A 72 1.10 4.36 -8.80
N ASN A 73 1.69 3.77 -9.84
CA ASN A 73 1.37 4.07 -11.23
C ASN A 73 1.27 2.75 -11.98
N ALA A 74 0.44 2.75 -13.03
CA ALA A 74 0.23 1.57 -13.85
C ALA A 74 0.51 1.91 -15.31
N TYR A 75 1.12 0.98 -16.04
CA TYR A 75 1.66 1.21 -17.37
C TYR A 75 1.17 0.15 -18.34
N ASN A 76 0.72 0.58 -19.51
CA ASN A 76 0.52 -0.29 -20.66
C ASN A 76 1.84 -0.96 -21.06
N SER A 77 1.76 -2.03 -21.84
CA SER A 77 2.93 -2.75 -22.33
C SER A 77 3.85 -1.93 -23.24
N ASP A 78 3.37 -0.82 -23.79
CA ASP A 78 4.15 0.17 -24.55
C ASP A 78 4.84 1.22 -23.64
N GLY A 79 4.66 1.11 -22.32
CA GLY A 79 5.22 2.01 -21.31
C GLY A 79 4.39 3.27 -21.06
N THR A 80 3.25 3.45 -21.73
CA THR A 80 2.36 4.59 -21.47
C THR A 80 1.60 4.41 -20.16
N LEU A 81 1.36 5.51 -19.43
CA LEU A 81 0.56 5.47 -18.20
C LEU A 81 -0.89 5.11 -18.52
N LEU A 82 -1.46 4.21 -17.70
CA LEU A 82 -2.89 3.98 -17.68
C LEU A 82 -3.63 5.24 -17.21
N THR A 83 -4.72 5.55 -17.90
CA THR A 83 -5.63 6.62 -17.55
C THR A 83 -6.36 6.30 -16.24
N ASN A 84 -6.97 7.32 -15.65
CA ASN A 84 -7.78 7.16 -14.44
C ASN A 84 -8.90 6.12 -14.66
N ASP A 85 -9.60 6.18 -15.79
CA ASP A 85 -10.67 5.25 -16.12
C ASP A 85 -10.16 3.80 -16.26
N GLU A 86 -8.98 3.62 -16.87
CA GLU A 86 -8.36 2.29 -17.00
C GLU A 86 -7.89 1.74 -15.66
N ILE A 87 -7.40 2.58 -14.75
CA ILE A 87 -7.06 2.15 -13.37
C ILE A 87 -8.32 1.68 -12.66
N TYR A 88 -9.41 2.44 -12.73
CA TYR A 88 -10.67 2.05 -12.08
C TYR A 88 -11.27 0.78 -12.69
N SER A 89 -11.15 0.56 -13.99
CA SER A 89 -11.72 -0.62 -14.64
C SER A 89 -10.88 -1.88 -14.40
N ASN A 90 -9.55 -1.77 -14.36
CA ASN A 90 -8.64 -2.90 -14.32
C ASN A 90 -8.11 -3.24 -12.91
N LEU A 91 -7.86 -2.26 -12.05
CA LEU A 91 -7.24 -2.46 -10.73
C LEU A 91 -8.25 -2.48 -9.59
N VAL A 92 -9.34 -1.73 -9.73
CA VAL A 92 -10.34 -1.60 -8.67
C VAL A 92 -11.42 -2.66 -8.84
N HIS A 93 -11.58 -3.50 -7.81
CA HIS A 93 -12.58 -4.57 -7.80
C HIS A 93 -13.98 -4.05 -8.20
N PRO A 94 -14.72 -4.70 -9.12
CA PRO A 94 -15.99 -4.18 -9.66
C PRO A 94 -17.03 -3.81 -8.60
N LEU A 95 -17.16 -4.63 -7.55
CA LEU A 95 -18.07 -4.36 -6.43
C LEU A 95 -17.70 -3.11 -5.62
N LYS A 96 -16.44 -2.65 -5.68
CA LYS A 96 -15.95 -1.45 -5.00
C LYS A 96 -15.92 -0.22 -5.93
N GLN A 97 -16.15 -0.36 -7.23
CA GLN A 97 -16.05 0.76 -8.18
C GLN A 97 -17.11 1.84 -7.92
N ASN A 98 -18.36 1.47 -7.67
CA ASN A 98 -19.44 2.43 -7.41
C ASN A 98 -19.30 3.09 -6.05
N ASP A 99 -18.88 2.29 -5.07
CA ASP A 99 -18.52 2.73 -3.73
C ASP A 99 -17.44 3.81 -3.85
N ILE A 100 -16.26 3.46 -4.39
CA ILE A 100 -15.11 4.35 -4.62
C ILE A 100 -15.46 5.59 -5.47
N LYS A 101 -16.39 5.49 -6.42
CA LYS A 101 -16.82 6.65 -7.23
C LYS A 101 -17.81 7.58 -6.53
N SER A 102 -18.59 7.12 -5.53
CA SER A 102 -19.82 7.81 -5.12
C SER A 102 -19.84 8.34 -3.67
N ALA A 103 -19.06 7.81 -2.72
CA ALA A 103 -19.35 8.10 -1.31
C ALA A 103 -18.14 8.21 -0.37
N GLY A 104 -17.38 9.32 -0.33
CA GLY A 104 -16.70 9.88 0.87
C GLY A 104 -15.70 9.04 1.71
N PHE A 105 -15.91 7.74 1.93
CA PHE A 105 -14.93 6.70 2.26
C PHE A 105 -14.02 6.36 1.05
N HIS A 106 -14.38 6.95 -0.08
CA HIS A 106 -14.26 6.43 -1.42
C HIS A 106 -13.46 7.35 -2.35
N GLY A 107 -13.05 8.54 -1.89
CA GLY A 107 -12.01 9.36 -2.55
C GLY A 107 -10.58 8.89 -2.27
N ALA A 108 -10.39 7.60 -1.95
CA ALA A 108 -9.09 7.08 -1.49
C ALA A 108 -8.02 7.20 -2.56
N ILE A 109 -8.32 6.91 -3.83
CA ILE A 109 -7.36 7.10 -4.93
C ILE A 109 -7.41 8.55 -5.37
N SER A 110 -6.31 9.28 -5.11
CA SER A 110 -6.09 10.64 -5.56
C SER A 110 -4.74 10.74 -6.29
N GLN A 111 -4.47 11.86 -6.96
CA GLN A 111 -3.17 12.12 -7.57
C GLN A 111 -2.41 13.19 -6.78
N GLN A 112 -1.12 12.98 -6.59
CA GLN A 112 -0.19 13.99 -6.10
C GLN A 112 1.24 13.68 -6.58
N ASP A 113 2.14 14.62 -6.38
CA ASP A 113 3.55 14.37 -6.66
C ASP A 113 4.12 13.36 -5.66
N HIS A 114 4.82 12.36 -6.18
CA HIS A 114 5.54 11.39 -5.38
C HIS A 114 6.59 12.11 -4.51
N PRO A 115 6.61 11.92 -3.18
CA PRO A 115 7.47 12.67 -2.26
C PRO A 115 8.97 12.65 -2.58
N THR A 116 9.48 11.54 -3.12
CA THR A 116 10.89 11.40 -3.53
C THR A 116 11.15 11.72 -5.01
N LEU A 117 10.33 11.17 -5.93
CA LEU A 117 10.54 11.28 -7.38
C LEU A 117 10.05 12.61 -7.97
N LEU A 118 9.16 13.33 -7.28
CA LEU A 118 8.53 14.58 -7.75
C LEU A 118 7.83 14.41 -9.11
N LEU A 119 7.27 13.23 -9.34
CA LEU A 119 6.46 12.89 -10.52
C LEU A 119 5.02 12.59 -10.09
N PRO A 120 4.02 12.80 -10.96
CA PRO A 120 2.63 12.48 -10.65
C PRO A 120 2.44 10.99 -10.40
N PHE A 121 1.91 10.65 -9.22
CA PHE A 121 1.53 9.29 -8.85
C PHE A 121 0.10 9.28 -8.34
N TYR A 122 -0.58 8.16 -8.53
CA TYR A 122 -1.77 7.87 -7.74
C TYR A 122 -1.35 7.48 -6.32
N TYR A 123 -2.19 7.77 -5.34
CA TYR A 123 -1.97 7.33 -3.97
C TYR A 123 -3.29 7.06 -3.26
N LEU A 124 -3.23 6.18 -2.27
CA LEU A 124 -4.31 5.95 -1.32
C LEU A 124 -4.22 6.94 -0.16
N HIS A 125 -5.23 7.81 -0.02
CA HIS A 125 -5.25 8.82 1.02
C HIS A 125 -5.21 8.17 2.42
N PRO A 126 -4.28 8.60 3.30
CA PRO A 126 -4.00 7.86 4.53
C PRO A 126 -4.96 8.14 5.70
N CYS A 127 -5.98 9.01 5.55
CA CYS A 127 -6.83 9.44 6.67
C CYS A 127 -7.46 8.28 7.45
N GLU A 128 -7.87 7.22 6.76
CA GLU A 128 -8.49 6.06 7.40
C GLU A 128 -7.50 5.00 7.87
N THR A 129 -6.20 5.15 7.58
CA THR A 129 -5.19 4.12 7.90
C THR A 129 -5.11 3.85 9.40
N ALA A 130 -5.11 4.89 10.24
CA ALA A 130 -5.06 4.74 11.68
C ALA A 130 -6.33 4.04 12.24
N THR A 131 -7.50 4.41 11.72
CA THR A 131 -8.78 3.79 12.07
C THR A 131 -8.77 2.31 11.69
N LEU A 132 -8.40 1.99 10.45
CA LEU A 132 -8.29 0.61 9.94
C LEU A 132 -7.37 -0.24 10.81
N MET A 133 -6.16 0.24 11.09
CA MET A 133 -5.20 -0.49 11.92
C MET A 133 -5.75 -0.72 13.33
N THR A 134 -6.42 0.26 13.94
CA THR A 134 -7.02 0.09 15.28
C THR A 134 -8.06 -1.04 15.32
N SER A 135 -8.85 -1.18 14.25
CA SER A 135 -9.86 -2.24 14.13
C SER A 135 -9.25 -3.65 14.09
N ILE A 136 -8.10 -3.83 13.43
CA ILE A 136 -7.42 -5.15 13.35
C ILE A 136 -7.11 -5.70 14.75
N VAL A 137 -6.64 -4.84 15.66
CA VAL A 137 -6.34 -5.24 17.05
C VAL A 137 -7.62 -5.51 17.84
N SER A 138 -8.70 -4.80 17.54
CA SER A 138 -9.97 -4.91 18.26
C SER A 138 -10.74 -6.19 17.91
N ASP A 139 -10.77 -6.59 16.63
CA ASP A 139 -11.40 -7.83 16.17
C ASP A 139 -10.68 -9.08 16.73
N SER A 140 -9.37 -8.97 17.00
CA SER A 140 -8.61 -10.05 17.65
C SER A 140 -9.03 -10.29 19.11
N LYS A 141 -9.58 -9.29 19.81
CA LYS A 141 -10.01 -9.40 21.21
C LYS A 141 -11.31 -10.19 21.38
N MET A 142 -12.23 -10.13 20.41
CA MET A 142 -13.52 -10.82 20.51
C MET A 142 -13.44 -12.33 20.27
N ASN A 143 -12.40 -12.81 19.60
CA ASN A 143 -12.32 -14.22 19.17
C ASN A 143 -11.63 -15.18 20.16
N ASN A 144 -11.44 -14.81 21.43
CA ASN A 144 -10.80 -15.60 22.51
C ASN A 144 -9.41 -16.21 22.19
N ASN A 145 -8.87 -15.97 21.01
CA ASN A 145 -7.51 -16.30 20.63
C ASN A 145 -6.63 -15.14 21.07
N LYS A 146 -5.72 -15.42 22.02
CA LYS A 146 -4.57 -14.60 22.46
C LYS A 146 -4.36 -13.35 21.60
N LEU A 147 -4.53 -12.16 22.18
CA LEU A 147 -4.26 -10.84 21.57
C LEU A 147 -3.25 -10.96 20.45
N GLN A 148 -3.70 -10.85 19.19
CA GLN A 148 -2.78 -10.74 18.06
C GLN A 148 -2.15 -9.35 18.19
N ILE A 149 -1.09 -9.28 18.99
CA ILE A 149 -0.23 -8.11 19.09
C ILE A 149 0.42 -7.96 17.72
N ILE A 150 -0.02 -6.97 16.94
CA ILE A 150 0.67 -6.60 15.71
C ILE A 150 2.01 -6.00 16.14
N SER A 151 3.06 -6.82 16.09
CA SER A 151 4.43 -6.33 16.26
C SER A 151 4.79 -5.42 15.10
N LEU A 152 5.86 -4.63 15.25
CA LEU A 152 6.43 -3.88 14.13
C LEU A 152 6.69 -4.75 12.89
N GLU A 153 7.08 -6.01 13.10
CA GLU A 153 7.32 -6.99 12.03
C GLU A 153 6.04 -7.30 11.21
N GLY A 154 4.88 -7.28 11.85
CA GLY A 154 3.59 -7.54 11.22
C GLY A 154 2.91 -6.28 10.66
N TYR A 155 3.32 -5.08 11.08
CA TYR A 155 2.58 -3.85 10.81
C TYR A 155 2.34 -3.60 9.32
N ILE A 156 3.41 -3.56 8.50
CA ILE A 156 3.28 -3.25 7.06
C ILE A 156 2.49 -4.34 6.35
N ARG A 157 2.69 -5.61 6.68
CA ARG A 157 1.90 -6.72 6.11
C ARG A 157 0.41 -6.57 6.46
N SER A 158 0.10 -6.34 7.74
CA SER A 158 -1.28 -6.17 8.20
C SER A 158 -1.93 -4.95 7.57
N TRP A 159 -1.22 -3.84 7.44
CA TRP A 159 -1.74 -2.67 6.72
C TRP A 159 -2.00 -2.99 5.24
N LEU A 160 -1.01 -3.59 4.56
CA LEU A 160 -1.07 -3.89 3.13
C LEU A 160 -2.18 -4.89 2.80
N SER A 161 -2.50 -5.85 3.69
CA SER A 161 -3.61 -6.78 3.47
C SER A 161 -4.99 -6.11 3.41
N PHE A 162 -5.13 -4.91 3.98
CA PHE A 162 -6.38 -4.13 3.88
C PHE A 162 -6.38 -3.17 2.70
N VAL A 163 -5.29 -2.44 2.48
CA VAL A 163 -5.23 -1.39 1.44
C VAL A 163 -4.85 -1.93 0.06
N GLY A 164 -4.02 -2.97 0.01
CA GLY A 164 -3.48 -3.55 -1.21
C GLY A 164 -4.55 -4.06 -2.19
N PRO A 165 -5.56 -4.84 -1.73
CA PRO A 165 -6.62 -5.34 -2.60
C PRO A 165 -7.50 -4.25 -3.25
N VAL A 166 -7.43 -3.00 -2.78
CA VAL A 166 -8.16 -1.88 -3.38
C VAL A 166 -7.55 -1.49 -4.73
N VAL A 167 -6.24 -1.69 -4.88
CA VAL A 167 -5.47 -1.26 -6.07
C VAL A 167 -4.74 -2.40 -6.75
N GLY A 168 -5.06 -3.66 -6.41
CA GLY A 168 -4.56 -4.83 -7.12
C GLY A 168 -3.21 -5.38 -6.63
N VAL A 169 -2.75 -5.00 -5.44
CA VAL A 169 -1.66 -5.74 -4.76
C VAL A 169 -2.19 -7.12 -4.39
N LYS A 170 -1.46 -8.17 -4.76
CA LYS A 170 -1.81 -9.58 -4.52
C LYS A 170 -1.16 -10.11 -3.25
#